data_AF-A0AAV5S9Y5-F1
#
_entry.id   AF-A0AAV5S9Y5-F1
#
_cell.length_a   1.000
_cell.length_b   1.000
_cell.length_c   1.000
_cell.angle_alpha   90.00
_cell.angle_beta   90.00
_cell.angle_gamma   90.00
#
_symmetry.space_group_name_H-M   'P 1'
#
loop_
_entity.id
_entity.type
_entity.pdbx_description
1 polymer ?
#
loop_
_entity_poly.entity_id
_entity_poly.type
_entity_poly.pdbx_seq_one_letter_code
_entity_poly.pdbx_strand_id
1 'polypeptide(L)'
;MFSRTSLVLIRNRHLSHVRLLSEPSTSSQKARARPPFVDTVLKEHSMAVEEMENEIVKNEIRMRKELESSENVLLDCLLPHLQSKVIANSRFVPVGSTVTGLASSHSDLDVVVFPLERSARDEFMKIIHPNEGLRFELMSVLRSIIVHAIHEWGDDRFKMENCQIFPSLRVPLLICQFTNGTSLDISIPDASFQAVRNTHLMRQYANTDERVGRLLLWLKEWSRALEIRESKSGLLSSYHLLLLVINFLQNEQSLNTPVLPILYRTHNNLVNKDIPIDIIVSRLDEPVQDIDWKSCNTMSTAELVIRFIGYYTELNVLTRSIHIEKGADIRRSNSSMTEAAAIFDPYSNLTACRSVNALRAFRDAVLFTHKRMRNGFMFNPFSPSSDLSFNHFLQSSSHYGWRAAANKRRIRMKTMDSHGKGTSLHPLMDI
;
A
#
# COMPACT_ATOMS: atom_id res chain seq x y z
N MET A 1 -76.17 -16.74 -17.09
CA MET A 1 -75.89 -17.89 -16.22
C MET A 1 -75.10 -17.39 -15.03
N PHE A 2 -75.70 -17.52 -13.85
CA PHE A 2 -75.16 -17.30 -12.50
C PHE A 2 -73.72 -17.81 -12.34
N SER A 3 -72.85 -17.42 -11.41
CA SER A 3 -72.72 -16.42 -10.33
C SER A 3 -71.44 -16.86 -9.60
N ARG A 4 -70.74 -15.94 -8.90
CA ARG A 4 -69.66 -16.31 -7.97
C ARG A 4 -70.08 -17.47 -7.07
N THR A 5 -69.27 -18.54 -7.06
CA THR A 5 -68.96 -19.51 -5.97
C THR A 5 -68.77 -20.90 -6.58
N SER A 6 -67.52 -21.30 -6.86
CA SER A 6 -66.99 -22.70 -6.86
C SER A 6 -65.65 -22.76 -7.58
N LEU A 7 -64.56 -22.38 -6.90
CA LEU A 7 -63.20 -22.88 -7.15
C LEU A 7 -62.36 -22.65 -5.88
N VAL A 8 -62.85 -23.24 -4.80
CA VAL A 8 -62.07 -23.63 -3.61
C VAL A 8 -62.01 -25.15 -3.70
N LEU A 9 -60.81 -25.72 -3.90
CA LEU A 9 -60.36 -27.08 -3.49
C LEU A 9 -59.28 -27.67 -4.42
N ILE A 10 -58.09 -27.05 -4.45
CA ILE A 10 -56.77 -27.72 -4.53
C ILE A 10 -55.81 -26.74 -3.82
N ARG A 11 -55.79 -26.59 -2.49
CA ARG A 11 -55.31 -27.47 -1.41
C ARG A 11 -53.88 -28.00 -1.63
N ASN A 12 -52.94 -27.25 -1.05
CA ASN A 12 -51.80 -27.69 -0.22
C ASN A 12 -50.84 -28.78 -0.72
N ARG A 13 -49.56 -28.41 -0.82
CA ARG A 13 -48.27 -29.14 -0.58
C ARG A 13 -47.27 -28.61 -1.62
N HIS A 14 -46.24 -27.82 -1.32
CA HIS A 14 -45.21 -27.98 -0.30
C HIS A 14 -44.64 -26.60 0.12
N LEU A 15 -44.89 -26.23 1.37
CA LEU A 15 -44.06 -25.31 2.16
C LEU A 15 -43.62 -26.13 3.38
N SER A 16 -42.32 -26.37 3.52
CA SER A 16 -41.68 -26.98 4.69
C SER A 16 -40.27 -26.41 4.78
N HIS A 17 -40.08 -25.29 5.48
CA HIS A 17 -39.68 -25.18 6.89
C HIS A 17 -38.28 -25.76 7.20
N VAL A 18 -37.31 -24.86 7.39
CA VAL A 18 -36.39 -24.95 8.54
C VAL A 18 -36.52 -23.64 9.32
N ARG A 19 -37.01 -23.77 10.55
CA ARG A 19 -37.18 -22.71 11.55
C ARG A 19 -35.81 -22.18 11.96
N LEU A 20 -35.55 -20.89 11.77
CA LEU A 20 -34.59 -20.18 12.60
C LEU A 20 -35.24 -19.96 13.97
N LEU A 21 -34.56 -20.41 15.02
CA LEU A 21 -35.01 -20.29 16.41
C LEU A 21 -35.26 -18.81 16.73
N SER A 22 -36.48 -18.55 17.21
CA SER A 22 -36.96 -17.29 17.74
C SER A 22 -36.12 -16.83 18.92
N GLU A 23 -35.60 -15.60 18.85
CA GLU A 23 -35.07 -14.89 20.02
C GLU A 23 -36.20 -14.61 21.03
N PRO A 24 -35.94 -14.69 22.35
CA PRO A 24 -36.94 -14.35 23.35
C PRO A 24 -37.20 -12.84 23.35
N SER A 25 -38.45 -12.48 23.09
CA SER A 25 -39.01 -11.15 23.29
C SER A 25 -38.80 -10.70 24.74
N THR A 26 -37.93 -9.72 24.94
CA THR A 26 -37.86 -8.96 26.19
C THR A 26 -38.09 -7.48 25.94
N SER A 27 -38.77 -6.91 26.91
CA SER A 27 -39.44 -5.62 26.98
C SER A 27 -38.60 -4.41 26.57
N SER A 28 -39.33 -3.36 26.20
CA SER A 28 -38.86 -2.00 25.93
C SER A 28 -37.81 -1.50 26.93
N GLN A 29 -36.54 -1.70 26.62
CA GLN A 29 -35.45 -0.92 27.20
C GLN A 29 -35.13 0.21 26.22
N LYS A 30 -35.21 1.46 26.71
CA LYS A 30 -34.67 2.64 26.02
C LYS A 30 -33.29 2.27 25.45
N ALA A 31 -33.12 2.42 24.13
CA ALA A 31 -31.86 2.12 23.45
C ALA A 31 -30.73 2.93 24.10
N ARG A 32 -30.01 2.31 25.03
CA ARG A 32 -28.80 2.87 25.63
C ARG A 32 -27.84 3.06 24.46
N ALA A 33 -27.41 4.30 24.21
CA ALA A 33 -26.42 4.58 23.17
C ALA A 33 -25.23 3.63 23.38
N ARG A 34 -24.90 2.83 22.37
CA ARG A 34 -23.79 1.89 22.48
C ARG A 34 -22.52 2.68 22.78
N PRO A 35 -21.65 2.19 23.68
CA PRO A 35 -20.40 2.87 23.97
C PRO A 35 -19.55 3.07 22.69
N PRO A 36 -18.75 4.15 22.64
CA PRO A 36 -17.83 4.42 21.54
C PRO A 36 -16.95 3.21 21.26
N PHE A 37 -16.67 2.93 19.98
CA PHE A 37 -15.95 1.72 19.54
C PHE A 37 -14.64 1.51 20.30
N VAL A 38 -13.81 2.55 20.36
CA VAL A 38 -12.48 2.49 20.96
C VAL A 38 -12.60 2.15 22.45
N ASP A 39 -13.47 2.85 23.19
CA ASP A 39 -13.67 2.62 24.62
C ASP A 39 -14.19 1.20 24.92
N THR A 40 -15.12 0.70 24.10
CA THR A 40 -15.60 -0.68 24.20
C THR A 40 -14.44 -1.66 24.06
N VAL A 41 -13.63 -1.50 23.02
CA VAL A 41 -12.55 -2.45 22.73
C VAL A 41 -11.47 -2.42 23.81
N LEU A 42 -10.99 -1.23 24.17
CA LEU A 42 -9.91 -1.08 25.14
C LEU A 42 -10.32 -1.54 26.54
N LYS A 43 -11.59 -1.34 26.93
CA LYS A 43 -12.08 -1.70 28.26
C LYS A 43 -12.51 -3.15 28.37
N GLU A 44 -13.27 -3.65 27.39
CA GLU A 44 -13.87 -5.00 27.48
C GLU A 44 -12.90 -6.10 27.02
N HIS A 45 -11.90 -5.77 26.20
CA HIS A 45 -10.99 -6.74 25.58
C HIS A 45 -9.52 -6.43 25.83
N SER A 46 -9.18 -5.81 26.97
CA SER A 46 -7.83 -5.32 27.29
C SER A 46 -6.72 -6.36 27.14
N MET A 47 -6.94 -7.60 27.59
CA MET A 47 -5.95 -8.68 27.44
C MET A 47 -5.62 -8.98 25.98
N ALA A 48 -6.63 -9.01 25.10
CA ALA A 48 -6.42 -9.25 23.67
C ALA A 48 -5.68 -8.08 23.00
N VAL A 49 -5.86 -6.85 23.49
CA VAL A 49 -5.10 -5.67 23.03
C VAL A 49 -3.64 -5.76 23.47
N GLU A 50 -3.37 -6.19 24.70
CA GLU A 50 -2.02 -6.40 25.22
C GLU A 50 -1.28 -7.52 24.46
N GLU A 51 -1.94 -8.64 24.18
CA GLU A 51 -1.39 -9.72 23.34
C GLU A 51 -1.03 -9.22 21.94
N MET A 52 -1.90 -8.40 21.32
CA MET A 52 -1.64 -7.80 20.02
C MET A 52 -0.43 -6.85 20.07
N GLU A 53 -0.27 -6.03 21.12
CA GLU A 53 0.90 -5.17 21.28
C GLU A 53 2.19 -5.99 21.36
N ASN A 54 2.20 -7.02 22.21
CA ASN A 54 3.36 -7.88 22.41
C ASN A 54 3.78 -8.57 21.10
N GLU A 55 2.83 -9.05 20.31
CA GLU A 55 3.14 -9.68 19.02
C GLU A 55 3.61 -8.66 17.97
N ILE A 56 3.04 -7.45 17.92
CA ILE A 56 3.53 -6.39 17.02
C ILE A 56 4.99 -6.04 17.35
N VAL A 57 5.30 -5.78 18.62
CA VAL A 57 6.66 -5.39 19.07
C VAL A 57 7.65 -6.52 18.82
N LYS A 58 7.29 -7.76 19.19
CA LYS A 58 8.14 -8.94 18.99
C LYS A 58 8.48 -9.17 17.52
N ASN A 59 7.51 -9.05 16.61
CA ASN A 59 7.75 -9.25 15.18
C ASN A 59 8.56 -8.11 14.57
N GLU A 60 8.36 -6.87 15.01
CA GLU A 60 9.18 -5.75 14.57
C GLU A 60 10.65 -5.91 14.98
N ILE A 61 10.92 -6.31 16.24
CA ILE A 61 12.28 -6.62 16.70
C ILE A 61 12.88 -7.78 15.89
N ARG A 62 12.10 -8.84 15.63
CA ARG A 62 12.57 -9.97 14.82
C ARG A 62 12.96 -9.52 13.41
N MET A 63 12.11 -8.75 12.75
CA MET A 63 12.38 -8.24 11.40
C MET A 63 13.61 -7.33 11.35
N ARG A 64 13.80 -6.45 12.34
CA ARG A 64 15.01 -5.62 12.41
C ARG A 64 16.27 -6.48 12.53
N LYS A 65 16.28 -7.48 13.41
CA LYS A 65 17.41 -8.41 13.54
C LYS A 65 17.67 -9.19 12.27
N GLU A 66 16.62 -9.68 11.61
CA GLU A 66 16.74 -10.36 10.31
C GLU A 66 17.39 -9.43 9.28
N LEU A 67 16.96 -8.16 9.20
CA LEU A 67 17.50 -7.18 8.27
C LEU A 67 18.96 -6.79 8.60
N GLU A 68 19.30 -6.61 9.88
CA GLU A 68 20.67 -6.31 10.34
C GLU A 68 21.64 -7.48 10.09
N SER A 69 21.15 -8.72 10.17
CA SER A 69 21.95 -9.93 9.95
C SER A 69 22.04 -10.36 8.48
N SER A 70 21.15 -9.86 7.62
CA SER A 70 21.09 -10.22 6.22
C SER A 70 21.83 -9.20 5.37
N GLU A 71 22.86 -9.63 4.65
CA GLU A 71 23.44 -8.83 3.58
C GLU A 71 22.40 -8.60 2.48
N ASN A 72 22.14 -7.34 2.11
CA ASN A 72 21.23 -7.04 1.02
C ASN A 72 21.99 -7.17 -0.30
N VAL A 73 22.22 -8.40 -0.74
CA VAL A 73 23.05 -8.70 -1.93
C VAL A 73 22.60 -7.93 -3.17
N LEU A 74 21.29 -7.68 -3.34
CA LEU A 74 20.79 -6.86 -4.45
C LEU A 74 21.31 -5.42 -4.37
N LEU A 75 21.24 -4.80 -3.19
CA LEU A 75 21.66 -3.42 -2.97
C LEU A 75 23.19 -3.29 -2.89
N ASP A 76 23.83 -4.17 -2.14
CA ASP A 76 25.23 -4.05 -1.73
C ASP A 76 26.21 -4.67 -2.73
N CYS A 77 25.75 -5.62 -3.57
CA CYS A 77 26.61 -6.31 -4.54
C CYS A 77 26.14 -6.12 -5.99
N LEU A 78 24.88 -6.47 -6.30
CA LEU A 78 24.38 -6.43 -7.68
C LEU A 78 24.29 -4.98 -8.19
N LEU A 79 23.78 -4.05 -7.38
CA LEU A 79 23.61 -2.68 -7.84
C LEU A 79 24.94 -1.99 -8.20
N PRO A 80 26.02 -2.07 -7.38
CA PRO A 80 27.34 -1.59 -7.79
C PRO A 80 27.87 -2.26 -9.07
N HIS A 81 27.64 -3.57 -9.23
CA HIS A 81 28.04 -4.28 -10.45
C HIS A 81 27.31 -3.73 -11.69
N LEU A 82 25.98 -3.56 -11.62
CA LEU A 82 25.19 -2.93 -12.68
C LEU A 82 25.63 -1.50 -12.96
N GLN A 83 25.89 -0.72 -11.92
CA GLN A 83 26.37 0.66 -12.03
C GLN A 83 27.68 0.75 -12.82
N SER A 84 28.58 -0.22 -12.66
CA SER A 84 29.86 -0.26 -13.38
C SER A 84 29.74 -0.60 -14.86
N LYS A 85 28.61 -1.17 -15.30
CA LYS A 85 28.40 -1.72 -16.65
C LYS A 85 27.39 -0.95 -17.49
N VAL A 86 26.33 -0.41 -16.87
CA VAL A 86 25.09 -0.04 -17.58
C VAL A 86 25.05 1.42 -18.00
N ILE A 87 25.58 2.37 -17.21
CA ILE A 87 25.34 3.80 -17.49
C ILE A 87 26.56 4.68 -17.23
N ALA A 88 27.15 5.21 -18.31
CA ALA A 88 28.10 6.33 -18.22
C ALA A 88 27.33 7.63 -17.89
N ASN A 89 27.85 8.47 -16.99
CA ASN A 89 27.28 9.76 -16.58
C ASN A 89 25.87 9.73 -15.94
N SER A 90 25.39 8.56 -15.52
CA SER A 90 24.19 8.43 -14.68
C SER A 90 24.44 7.41 -13.58
N ARG A 91 23.56 7.40 -12.58
CA ARG A 91 23.54 6.37 -11.54
C ARG A 91 22.16 5.78 -11.32
N PHE A 92 22.12 4.59 -10.74
CA PHE A 92 20.93 4.08 -10.10
C PHE A 92 20.80 4.67 -8.70
N VAL A 93 19.64 5.24 -8.39
CA VAL A 93 19.29 5.72 -7.06
C VAL A 93 18.31 4.72 -6.45
N PRO A 94 18.69 4.00 -5.38
CA PRO A 94 17.77 3.16 -4.62
C PRO A 94 16.59 3.98 -4.10
N VAL A 95 15.39 3.41 -4.19
CA VAL A 95 14.15 4.03 -3.69
C VAL A 95 13.28 2.99 -2.97
N GLY A 96 12.15 3.43 -2.41
CA GLY A 96 11.16 2.52 -1.87
C GLY A 96 11.52 1.91 -0.51
N SER A 97 11.05 0.67 -0.30
CA SER A 97 11.06 0.06 1.03
C SER A 97 12.47 -0.18 1.58
N THR A 98 13.41 -0.51 0.68
CA THR A 98 14.82 -0.77 0.99
C THR A 98 15.52 0.44 1.61
N VAL A 99 15.20 1.65 1.16
CA VAL A 99 15.83 2.89 1.64
C VAL A 99 15.10 3.51 2.83
N THR A 100 13.79 3.27 2.94
CA THR A 100 12.96 3.84 4.01
C THR A 100 13.11 3.12 5.36
N GLY A 101 13.82 2.00 5.41
CA GLY A 101 13.92 1.16 6.61
C GLY A 101 12.63 0.38 6.90
N LEU A 102 11.72 0.29 5.93
CA LEU A 102 10.41 -0.37 6.04
C LEU A 102 10.34 -1.65 5.19
N ALA A 103 11.48 -2.13 4.71
CA ALA A 103 11.64 -3.39 3.98
C ALA A 103 11.52 -4.62 4.89
N SER A 104 11.27 -5.75 4.26
CA SER A 104 11.48 -7.10 4.79
C SER A 104 12.60 -7.81 4.00
N SER A 105 13.08 -8.94 4.49
CA SER A 105 14.15 -9.76 3.88
C SER A 105 13.86 -10.26 2.46
N HIS A 106 12.61 -10.18 2.00
CA HIS A 106 12.17 -10.56 0.65
C HIS A 106 11.66 -9.36 -0.16
N SER A 107 12.04 -8.14 0.21
CA SER A 107 11.61 -6.94 -0.52
C SER A 107 12.36 -6.81 -1.84
N ASP A 108 11.63 -6.36 -2.86
CA ASP A 108 12.17 -6.02 -4.15
C ASP A 108 13.14 -4.82 -4.02
N LEU A 109 14.12 -4.75 -4.92
CA LEU A 109 15.00 -3.59 -5.04
C LEU A 109 14.43 -2.64 -6.10
N ASP A 110 13.81 -1.55 -5.64
CA ASP A 110 13.38 -0.46 -6.51
C ASP A 110 14.53 0.53 -6.74
N VAL A 111 14.81 0.87 -7.99
CA VAL A 111 15.80 1.89 -8.34
C VAL A 111 15.29 2.84 -9.42
N VAL A 112 15.84 4.05 -9.43
CA VAL A 112 15.54 5.10 -10.42
C VAL A 112 16.81 5.42 -11.20
N VAL A 113 16.72 5.51 -12.53
CA VAL A 113 17.82 6.04 -13.34
C VAL A 113 17.98 7.54 -13.09
N PHE A 114 19.17 7.99 -12.74
CA PHE A 114 19.45 9.38 -12.39
C PHE A 114 20.67 9.92 -13.14
N PRO A 115 20.48 10.74 -14.20
CA PRO A 115 21.59 11.41 -14.86
C PRO A 115 22.31 12.37 -13.89
N LEU A 116 23.65 12.35 -13.88
CA LEU A 116 24.46 13.07 -12.88
C LEU A 116 24.55 14.57 -13.17
N GLU A 117 24.69 14.95 -14.44
CA GLU A 117 24.76 16.34 -14.84
C GLU A 117 23.37 16.96 -14.95
N ARG A 118 23.20 18.18 -14.41
CA ARG A 118 21.93 18.90 -14.43
C ARG A 118 21.43 19.17 -15.86
N SER A 119 22.33 19.62 -16.75
CA SER A 119 22.02 19.83 -18.17
C SER A 119 21.52 18.55 -18.84
N ALA A 120 22.19 17.43 -18.60
CA ALA A 120 21.80 16.13 -19.13
C ALA A 120 20.45 15.66 -18.57
N ARG A 121 20.14 15.93 -17.29
CA ARG A 121 18.82 15.65 -16.71
C ARG A 121 17.72 16.48 -17.39
N ASP A 122 17.93 17.78 -17.56
CA ASP A 122 16.94 18.66 -18.16
C ASP A 122 16.65 18.25 -19.62
N GLU A 123 17.70 17.89 -20.37
CA GLU A 123 17.58 17.35 -21.73
C GLU A 123 16.87 15.99 -21.75
N PHE A 124 17.25 15.07 -20.87
CA PHE A 124 16.61 13.76 -20.72
C PHE A 124 15.11 13.90 -20.48
N MET A 125 14.70 14.78 -19.57
CA MET A 125 13.29 15.03 -19.25
C MET A 125 12.53 15.68 -20.39
N LYS A 126 13.20 16.51 -21.19
CA LYS A 126 12.57 17.18 -22.33
C LYS A 126 12.36 16.24 -23.52
N ILE A 127 13.30 15.32 -23.76
CA ILE A 127 13.34 14.49 -24.97
C ILE A 127 12.74 13.11 -24.73
N ILE A 128 13.21 12.40 -23.69
CA ILE A 128 12.87 11.00 -23.47
C ILE A 128 11.49 10.87 -22.84
N HIS A 129 11.21 11.61 -21.76
CA HIS A 129 9.98 11.46 -20.99
C HIS A 129 8.68 11.56 -21.81
N PRO A 130 8.48 12.55 -22.71
CA PRO A 130 7.24 12.64 -23.50
C PRO A 130 7.16 11.64 -24.66
N ASN A 131 8.27 11.03 -25.07
CA ASN A 131 8.36 10.19 -26.26
C ASN A 131 8.37 8.70 -25.90
N GLU A 132 7.23 8.03 -26.07
CA GLU A 132 7.11 6.59 -25.80
C GLU A 132 8.05 5.71 -26.64
N GLY A 133 8.33 6.08 -27.89
CA GLY A 133 9.26 5.35 -28.75
C GLY A 133 10.69 5.41 -28.19
N LEU A 134 11.16 6.59 -27.81
CA LEU A 134 12.48 6.75 -27.19
C LEU A 134 12.57 6.08 -25.83
N ARG A 135 11.49 6.09 -25.02
CA ARG A 135 11.43 5.31 -23.78
C ARG A 135 11.58 3.82 -24.06
N PHE A 136 10.86 3.30 -25.06
CA PHE A 136 10.95 1.90 -25.45
C PHE A 136 12.37 1.53 -25.92
N GLU A 137 12.99 2.35 -26.76
CA GLU A 137 14.36 2.13 -27.26
C GLU A 137 15.37 2.15 -26.11
N LEU A 138 15.35 3.18 -25.26
CA LEU A 138 16.22 3.28 -24.08
C LEU A 138 16.06 2.06 -23.17
N MET A 139 14.83 1.69 -22.84
CA MET A 139 14.56 0.55 -21.96
C MET A 139 14.95 -0.78 -22.60
N SER A 140 14.86 -0.91 -23.92
CA SER A 140 15.31 -2.11 -24.65
C SER A 140 16.83 -2.26 -24.59
N VAL A 141 17.57 -1.15 -24.75
CA VAL A 141 19.03 -1.13 -24.58
C VAL A 141 19.40 -1.45 -23.14
N LEU A 142 18.79 -0.78 -22.16
CA LEU A 142 19.02 -1.05 -20.74
C LEU A 142 18.76 -2.52 -20.41
N ARG A 143 17.63 -3.07 -20.85
CA ARG A 143 17.31 -4.50 -20.70
C ARG A 143 18.44 -5.37 -21.21
N SER A 144 18.89 -5.17 -22.45
CA SER A 144 19.97 -5.98 -23.03
C SER A 144 21.25 -5.94 -22.19
N ILE A 145 21.65 -4.75 -21.72
CA ILE A 145 22.87 -4.59 -20.93
C ILE A 145 22.71 -5.20 -19.54
N ILE A 146 21.57 -4.99 -18.87
CA ILE A 146 21.27 -5.53 -17.53
C ILE A 146 21.23 -7.06 -17.57
N VAL A 147 20.55 -7.65 -18.55
CA VAL A 147 20.51 -9.11 -18.75
C VAL A 147 21.93 -9.67 -18.86
N HIS A 148 22.78 -9.03 -19.67
CA HIS A 148 24.15 -9.47 -19.85
C HIS A 148 24.98 -9.30 -18.57
N ALA A 149 24.86 -8.16 -17.89
CA ALA A 149 25.59 -7.87 -16.66
C ALA A 149 25.21 -8.83 -15.52
N ILE A 150 23.93 -9.17 -15.37
CA ILE A 150 23.46 -10.17 -14.38
C ILE A 150 24.02 -11.56 -14.72
N HIS A 151 24.02 -11.95 -16.00
CA HIS A 151 24.61 -13.22 -16.42
C HIS A 151 26.13 -13.27 -16.17
N GLU A 152 26.83 -12.16 -16.42
CA GLU A 152 28.27 -12.03 -16.13
C GLU A 152 28.56 -12.08 -14.62
N TRP A 153 27.70 -11.49 -13.79
CA TRP A 153 27.84 -11.50 -12.33
C TRP A 153 27.85 -12.92 -11.75
N GLY A 154 27.04 -13.82 -12.32
CA GLY A 154 27.16 -15.26 -12.09
C GLY A 154 26.75 -15.77 -10.71
N ASP A 155 26.04 -14.98 -9.89
CA ASP A 155 25.50 -15.46 -8.61
C ASP A 155 24.28 -16.36 -8.84
N ASP A 156 24.43 -17.66 -8.54
CA ASP A 156 23.41 -18.68 -8.75
C ASP A 156 22.09 -18.40 -8.00
N ARG A 157 22.13 -17.59 -6.93
CA ARG A 157 20.94 -17.21 -6.15
C ARG A 157 20.04 -16.24 -6.91
N PHE A 158 20.57 -15.52 -7.89
CA PHE A 158 19.91 -14.43 -8.60
C PHE A 158 19.87 -14.66 -10.11
N LYS A 159 19.60 -15.91 -10.53
CA LYS A 159 19.33 -16.21 -11.94
C LYS A 159 18.07 -15.50 -12.37
N MET A 160 18.15 -14.80 -13.49
CA MET A 160 17.02 -14.06 -14.03
C MET A 160 16.03 -15.02 -14.68
N GLU A 161 14.81 -15.07 -14.15
CA GLU A 161 13.69 -15.85 -14.67
C GLU A 161 13.00 -15.10 -15.80
N ASN A 162 12.81 -13.78 -15.62
CA ASN A 162 12.09 -12.95 -16.57
C ASN A 162 12.60 -11.51 -16.53
N CYS A 163 12.55 -10.82 -17.67
CA CYS A 163 12.88 -9.39 -17.75
C CYS A 163 11.97 -8.69 -18.76
N GLN A 164 11.14 -7.78 -18.26
CA GLN A 164 10.08 -7.11 -19.00
C GLN A 164 10.23 -5.60 -18.93
N ILE A 165 9.82 -4.90 -19.99
CA ILE A 165 9.79 -3.43 -20.06
C ILE A 165 8.36 -2.95 -20.26
N PHE A 166 8.00 -1.88 -19.56
CA PHE A 166 6.67 -1.26 -19.60
C PHE A 166 6.78 0.24 -19.89
N PRO A 167 7.10 0.65 -21.14
CA PRO A 167 7.38 2.04 -21.47
C PRO A 167 6.13 2.93 -21.47
N SER A 168 4.95 2.37 -21.67
CA SER A 168 3.68 3.11 -21.72
C SER A 168 3.10 3.42 -20.33
N LEU A 169 3.72 2.94 -19.24
CA LEU A 169 3.31 3.31 -17.89
C LEU A 169 3.56 4.80 -17.64
N ARG A 170 2.86 5.37 -16.65
CA ARG A 170 3.12 6.74 -16.19
C ARG A 170 4.57 6.88 -15.76
N VAL A 171 5.04 5.92 -14.95
CA VAL A 171 6.44 5.76 -14.59
C VAL A 171 6.93 4.52 -15.34
N PRO A 172 7.70 4.69 -16.44
CA PRO A 172 8.21 3.57 -17.22
C PRO A 172 9.03 2.63 -16.33
N LEU A 173 8.76 1.33 -16.41
CA LEU A 173 9.30 0.34 -15.49
C LEU A 173 9.92 -0.85 -16.23
N LEU A 174 11.13 -1.23 -15.86
CA LEU A 174 11.80 -2.45 -16.28
C LEU A 174 11.88 -3.36 -15.05
N ILE A 175 11.29 -4.55 -15.14
CA ILE A 175 11.23 -5.52 -14.03
C ILE A 175 12.11 -6.71 -14.39
N CYS A 176 13.11 -6.98 -13.55
CA CYS A 176 13.94 -8.18 -13.58
C CYS A 176 13.51 -9.11 -12.43
N GLN A 177 12.88 -10.24 -12.75
CA GLN A 177 12.47 -11.24 -11.77
C GLN A 177 13.54 -12.32 -11.64
N PHE A 178 13.88 -12.68 -10.40
CA PHE A 178 14.88 -13.70 -10.09
C PHE A 178 14.25 -15.00 -9.62
N THR A 179 14.95 -16.11 -9.80
CA THR A 179 14.50 -17.45 -9.39
C THR A 179 14.29 -17.62 -7.88
N ASN A 180 14.86 -16.74 -7.06
CA ASN A 180 14.64 -16.72 -5.61
C ASN A 180 13.36 -15.97 -5.20
N GLY A 181 12.59 -15.45 -6.15
CA GLY A 181 11.33 -14.75 -5.93
C GLY A 181 11.45 -13.23 -5.70
N THR A 182 12.66 -12.68 -5.59
CA THR A 182 12.87 -11.22 -5.53
C THR A 182 12.87 -10.59 -6.92
N SER A 183 12.64 -9.29 -7.02
CA SER A 183 12.87 -8.54 -8.26
C SER A 183 13.76 -7.30 -8.10
N LEU A 184 14.35 -6.89 -9.21
CA LEU A 184 14.96 -5.59 -9.42
C LEU A 184 14.06 -4.78 -10.36
N ASP A 185 13.53 -3.67 -9.85
CA ASP A 185 12.56 -2.83 -10.52
C ASP A 185 13.23 -1.49 -10.85
N ILE A 186 13.57 -1.29 -12.13
CA ILE A 186 14.27 -0.10 -12.63
C ILE A 186 13.27 0.84 -13.30
N SER A 187 13.12 2.02 -12.73
CA SER A 187 12.22 3.05 -13.25
C SER A 187 12.95 4.17 -13.97
N ILE A 188 12.32 4.68 -15.03
CA ILE A 188 12.72 5.93 -15.67
C ILE A 188 12.01 7.07 -14.93
N PRO A 189 12.74 8.08 -14.41
CA PRO A 189 12.13 9.11 -13.58
C PRO A 189 11.16 10.00 -14.37
N ASP A 190 10.16 10.51 -13.67
CA ASP A 190 9.40 11.67 -14.12
C ASP A 190 10.16 12.98 -13.86
N ALA A 191 9.70 14.08 -14.47
CA ALA A 191 10.33 15.38 -14.33
C ALA A 191 10.40 15.91 -12.88
N SER A 192 9.55 15.40 -11.99
CA SER A 192 9.53 15.80 -10.57
C SER A 192 10.43 14.91 -9.69
N PHE A 193 10.96 13.81 -10.25
CA PHE A 193 11.63 12.73 -9.52
C PHE A 193 10.81 12.24 -8.33
N GLN A 194 9.50 12.01 -8.58
CA GLN A 194 8.52 11.74 -7.52
C GLN A 194 8.94 10.57 -6.61
N ALA A 195 9.44 9.47 -7.19
CA ALA A 195 9.87 8.29 -6.43
C ALA A 195 11.01 8.59 -5.44
N VAL A 196 12.00 9.40 -5.85
CA VAL A 196 13.13 9.81 -5.01
C VAL A 196 12.65 10.70 -3.87
N ARG A 197 11.80 11.70 -4.16
CA ARG A 197 11.25 12.62 -3.15
C ARG A 197 10.34 11.91 -2.16
N ASN A 198 9.45 11.05 -2.65
CA ASN A 198 8.58 10.23 -1.81
C ASN A 198 9.41 9.32 -0.89
N THR A 199 10.45 8.66 -1.42
CA THR A 199 11.33 7.83 -0.61
C THR A 199 11.97 8.63 0.52
N HIS A 200 12.51 9.82 0.21
CA HIS A 200 13.08 10.69 1.23
C HIS A 200 12.04 11.06 2.30
N LEU A 201 10.85 11.52 1.90
CA LEU A 201 9.77 11.89 2.83
C LEU A 201 9.32 10.72 3.71
N MET A 202 9.11 9.54 3.11
CA MET A 202 8.70 8.34 3.83
C MET A 202 9.78 7.89 4.83
N ARG A 203 11.06 8.01 4.45
CA ARG A 203 12.19 7.71 5.35
C ARG A 203 12.22 8.65 6.54
N GLN A 204 11.94 9.95 6.36
CA GLN A 204 11.82 10.89 7.47
C GLN A 204 10.67 10.52 8.42
N TYR A 205 9.49 10.18 7.89
CA TYR A 205 8.38 9.74 8.72
C TYR A 205 8.69 8.45 9.48
N ALA A 206 9.31 7.47 8.83
CA ALA A 206 9.70 6.21 9.45
C ALA A 206 10.71 6.41 10.60
N ASN A 207 11.62 7.38 10.47
CA ASN A 207 12.59 7.73 11.51
C ASN A 207 11.97 8.56 12.65
N THR A 208 10.88 9.29 12.38
CA THR A 208 10.29 10.22 13.36
C THR A 208 9.71 9.50 14.58
N ASP A 209 9.05 8.34 14.39
CA ASP A 209 8.45 7.57 15.47
C ASP A 209 8.35 6.08 15.09
N GLU A 210 8.83 5.19 15.96
CA GLU A 210 8.85 3.74 15.74
C GLU A 210 7.46 3.14 15.46
N ARG A 211 6.39 3.79 15.97
CA ARG A 211 5.01 3.33 15.78
C ARG A 211 4.57 3.43 14.32
N VAL A 212 5.24 4.22 13.47
CA VAL A 212 5.01 4.24 12.01
C VAL A 212 5.32 2.87 11.41
N GLY A 213 6.52 2.35 11.68
CA GLY A 213 6.96 1.05 11.20
C GLY A 213 6.09 -0.08 11.73
N ARG A 214 5.80 -0.06 13.04
CA ARG A 214 4.98 -1.08 13.69
C ARG A 214 3.53 -1.11 13.18
N LEU A 215 2.90 0.06 13.00
CA LEU A 215 1.54 0.15 12.46
C LEU A 215 1.49 -0.28 10.98
N LEU A 216 2.48 0.12 10.18
CA LEU A 216 2.58 -0.33 8.79
C LEU A 216 2.79 -1.85 8.71
N LEU A 217 3.60 -2.42 9.59
CA LEU A 217 3.84 -3.86 9.66
C LEU A 217 2.53 -4.62 9.92
N TRP A 218 1.76 -4.22 10.94
CA TRP A 218 0.46 -4.80 11.22
C TRP A 218 -0.48 -4.70 10.00
N LEU A 219 -0.53 -3.53 9.35
CA LEU A 219 -1.38 -3.30 8.17
C LEU A 219 -0.96 -4.11 6.94
N LYS A 220 0.35 -4.32 6.73
CA LYS A 220 0.86 -5.14 5.61
C LYS A 220 0.37 -6.58 5.73
N GLU A 221 0.41 -7.14 6.93
CA GLU A 221 -0.05 -8.50 7.18
C GLU A 221 -1.58 -8.61 7.22
N TRP A 222 -2.27 -7.62 7.82
CA TRP A 222 -3.73 -7.51 7.79
C TRP A 222 -4.29 -7.44 6.38
N SER A 223 -3.72 -6.57 5.55
CA SER A 223 -4.13 -6.40 4.17
C SER A 223 -3.79 -7.61 3.29
N ARG A 224 -2.71 -8.33 3.61
CA ARG A 224 -2.35 -9.59 2.95
C ARG A 224 -3.35 -10.70 3.31
N ALA A 225 -3.67 -10.88 4.60
CA ALA A 225 -4.60 -11.91 5.06
C ALA A 225 -6.03 -11.71 4.52
N LEU A 226 -6.43 -10.46 4.29
CA LEU A 226 -7.73 -10.11 3.70
C LEU A 226 -7.72 -10.05 2.16
N GLU A 227 -6.57 -10.33 1.52
CA GLU A 227 -6.38 -10.25 0.07
C GLU A 227 -6.76 -8.88 -0.54
N ILE A 228 -6.50 -7.79 0.18
CA ILE A 228 -6.77 -6.41 -0.28
C ILE A 228 -5.50 -5.66 -0.71
N ARG A 229 -4.34 -6.33 -0.70
CA ARG A 229 -3.03 -5.78 -1.09
C ARG A 229 -2.41 -6.61 -2.20
N GLU A 230 -2.41 -6.06 -3.41
CA GLU A 230 -1.72 -6.59 -4.60
C GLU A 230 -1.80 -5.51 -5.70
N SER A 231 -0.83 -4.60 -5.75
CA SER A 231 -0.86 -3.42 -6.63
C SER A 231 -1.03 -3.79 -8.10
N LYS A 232 -0.36 -4.86 -8.55
CA LYS A 232 -0.43 -5.39 -9.92
C LYS A 232 -1.88 -5.72 -10.31
N SER A 233 -2.71 -6.27 -9.41
CA SER A 233 -4.13 -6.56 -9.69
C SER A 233 -5.06 -5.35 -9.49
N GLY A 234 -4.52 -4.17 -9.23
CA GLY A 234 -5.27 -2.94 -9.01
C GLY A 234 -5.82 -2.81 -7.58
N LEU A 235 -5.21 -3.49 -6.61
CA LEU A 235 -5.51 -3.34 -5.18
C LEU A 235 -4.48 -2.42 -4.49
N LEU A 236 -4.53 -2.31 -3.16
CA LEU A 236 -3.60 -1.45 -2.44
C LEU A 236 -2.14 -1.91 -2.60
N SER A 237 -1.22 -0.95 -2.48
CA SER A 237 0.22 -1.19 -2.39
C SER A 237 0.66 -0.87 -0.96
N SER A 238 1.87 -1.27 -0.58
CA SER A 238 2.43 -0.88 0.70
C SER A 238 2.62 0.64 0.83
N TYR A 239 2.89 1.33 -0.27
CA TYR A 239 2.95 2.80 -0.30
C TYR A 239 1.58 3.43 0.03
N HIS A 240 0.48 2.92 -0.54
CA HIS A 240 -0.86 3.38 -0.22
C HIS A 240 -1.20 3.23 1.28
N LEU A 241 -0.84 2.09 1.88
CA LEU A 241 -1.02 1.85 3.31
C LEU A 241 -0.20 2.83 4.16
N LEU A 242 1.04 3.10 3.78
CA LEU A 242 1.89 4.05 4.48
C LEU A 242 1.33 5.48 4.43
N LEU A 243 0.76 5.91 3.30
CA LEU A 243 0.09 7.21 3.21
C LEU A 243 -1.14 7.31 4.15
N LEU A 244 -1.92 6.22 4.28
CA LEU A 244 -3.03 6.15 5.22
C LEU A 244 -2.54 6.18 6.68
N VAL A 245 -1.46 5.46 6.99
CA VAL A 245 -0.80 5.50 8.31
C VAL A 245 -0.36 6.92 8.66
N ILE A 246 0.40 7.56 7.77
CA ILE A 246 0.91 8.91 8.00
C ILE A 246 -0.25 9.89 8.19
N ASN A 247 -1.28 9.83 7.35
CA ASN A 247 -2.48 10.66 7.50
C ASN A 247 -3.14 10.45 8.87
N PHE A 248 -3.36 9.21 9.30
CA PHE A 248 -3.95 8.91 10.60
C PHE A 248 -3.10 9.41 11.77
N LEU A 249 -1.78 9.25 11.70
CA LEU A 249 -0.88 9.59 12.82
C LEU A 249 -0.63 11.09 12.97
N GLN A 250 -0.81 11.89 11.92
CA GLN A 250 -0.63 13.35 11.97
C GLN A 250 -1.94 14.14 12.08
N ASN A 251 -3.10 13.52 11.87
CA ASN A 251 -4.39 14.21 11.82
C ASN A 251 -4.97 14.38 13.24
N GLU A 252 -5.26 15.63 13.62
CA GLU A 252 -5.83 15.95 14.94
C GLU A 252 -7.28 15.48 15.09
N GLN A 253 -7.98 15.19 13.99
CA GLN A 253 -9.33 14.61 14.02
C GLN A 253 -9.31 13.11 14.35
N SER A 254 -8.23 12.40 14.02
CA SER A 254 -8.09 10.98 14.37
C SER A 254 -7.51 10.78 15.77
N LEU A 255 -6.61 11.67 16.20
CA LEU A 255 -5.91 11.59 17.47
C LEU A 255 -5.90 12.95 18.18
N ASN A 256 -6.37 13.00 19.43
CA ASN A 256 -6.31 14.22 20.25
C ASN A 256 -4.88 14.77 20.40
N THR A 257 -3.88 13.89 20.32
CA THR A 257 -2.45 14.26 20.30
C THR A 257 -1.80 13.52 19.14
N PRO A 258 -1.38 14.21 18.08
CA PRO A 258 -0.71 13.59 16.94
C PRO A 258 0.55 12.84 17.35
N VAL A 259 0.80 11.71 16.68
CA VAL A 259 2.06 10.97 16.79
C VAL A 259 3.12 11.62 15.92
N LEU A 260 2.74 12.04 14.71
CA LEU A 260 3.63 12.63 13.72
C LEU A 260 3.39 14.13 13.53
N PRO A 261 4.43 14.90 13.18
CA PRO A 261 4.26 16.25 12.68
C PRO A 261 3.79 16.21 11.22
N ILE A 262 3.24 17.32 10.75
CA ILE A 262 3.07 17.54 9.30
C ILE A 262 4.42 18.05 8.77
N LEU A 263 5.29 17.16 8.27
CA LEU A 263 6.66 17.52 7.87
C LEU A 263 6.69 18.61 6.80
N TYR A 264 5.75 18.59 5.87
CA TYR A 264 5.67 19.59 4.80
C TYR A 264 5.44 21.03 5.32
N ARG A 265 4.85 21.16 6.51
CA ARG A 265 4.60 22.43 7.20
C ARG A 265 5.73 22.78 8.17
N THR A 266 6.19 21.81 8.96
CA THR A 266 7.11 22.03 10.08
C THR A 266 8.58 21.96 9.70
N HIS A 267 8.92 21.16 8.68
CA HIS A 267 10.29 20.85 8.25
C HIS A 267 10.43 21.08 6.73
N ASN A 268 9.96 22.23 6.25
CA ASN A 268 9.86 22.53 4.83
C ASN A 268 11.24 22.50 4.11
N ASN A 269 12.30 22.97 4.76
CA ASN A 269 13.69 22.88 4.29
C ASN A 269 14.23 21.44 4.10
N LEU A 270 13.54 20.45 4.68
CA LEU A 270 13.87 19.04 4.56
C LEU A 270 13.11 18.37 3.42
N VAL A 271 11.82 18.69 3.24
CA VAL A 271 10.92 17.90 2.37
C VAL A 271 10.21 18.69 1.26
N ASN A 272 10.42 20.00 1.10
CA ASN A 272 9.75 20.77 0.05
C ASN A 272 10.11 20.29 -1.36
N LYS A 273 9.13 20.31 -2.26
CA LYS A 273 9.29 20.01 -3.70
C LYS A 273 10.32 20.91 -4.41
N ASP A 274 10.57 22.10 -3.90
CA ASP A 274 11.49 23.10 -4.49
C ASP A 274 12.96 22.82 -4.14
N ILE A 275 13.24 21.89 -3.21
CA ILE A 275 14.61 21.48 -2.88
C ILE A 275 15.23 20.83 -4.14
N PRO A 276 16.43 21.26 -4.58
CA PRO A 276 17.13 20.65 -5.71
C PRO A 276 17.25 19.13 -5.54
N ILE A 277 16.96 18.38 -6.61
CA ILE A 277 16.90 16.93 -6.52
C ILE A 277 18.25 16.30 -6.15
N ASP A 278 19.36 16.92 -6.54
CA ASP A 278 20.72 16.48 -6.15
C ASP A 278 20.91 16.44 -4.64
N ILE A 279 20.35 17.43 -3.92
CA ILE A 279 20.42 17.47 -2.46
C ILE A 279 19.60 16.33 -1.86
N ILE A 280 18.44 16.02 -2.42
CA ILE A 280 17.62 14.89 -1.96
C ILE A 280 18.34 13.56 -2.21
N VAL A 281 18.96 13.38 -3.37
CA VAL A 281 19.76 12.18 -3.68
C VAL A 281 20.95 12.06 -2.72
N SER A 282 21.71 13.13 -2.50
CA SER A 282 22.81 13.14 -1.52
C SER A 282 22.33 12.75 -0.12
N ARG A 283 21.19 13.29 0.31
CA ARG A 283 20.59 12.90 1.60
C ARG A 283 20.22 11.43 1.62
N LEU A 284 19.77 10.83 0.52
CA LEU A 284 19.45 9.39 0.47
C LEU A 284 20.68 8.51 0.67
N ASP A 285 21.85 8.96 0.25
CA ASP A 285 23.14 8.27 0.44
C ASP A 285 23.67 8.39 1.88
N GLU A 286 23.20 9.38 2.63
CA GLU A 286 23.59 9.62 4.02
C GLU A 286 22.62 8.93 5.02
N PRO A 287 23.10 8.57 6.23
CA PRO A 287 22.25 8.14 7.33
C PRO A 287 21.12 9.15 7.58
N VAL A 288 19.93 8.64 7.93
CA VAL A 288 18.81 9.51 8.28
C VAL A 288 19.15 10.32 9.53
N GLN A 289 18.88 11.63 9.47
CA GLN A 289 19.10 12.54 10.59
C GLN A 289 17.80 12.69 11.39
N ASP A 290 17.93 12.79 12.70
CA ASP A 290 16.80 13.09 13.56
C ASP A 290 16.29 14.50 13.31
N ILE A 291 14.97 14.64 13.40
CA ILE A 291 14.28 15.93 13.27
C ILE A 291 13.95 16.47 14.65
N ASP A 292 13.70 17.77 14.74
CA ASP A 292 13.23 18.41 15.97
C ASP A 292 11.72 18.14 16.18
N TRP A 293 11.42 16.89 16.54
CA TRP A 293 10.09 16.45 16.92
C TRP A 293 10.16 15.34 17.96
N LYS A 294 9.32 15.44 18.98
CA LYS A 294 9.07 14.36 19.93
C LYS A 294 7.58 14.24 20.18
N SER A 295 7.03 13.05 19.94
CA SER A 295 5.61 12.83 20.18
C SER A 295 5.29 12.90 21.68
N CYS A 296 4.26 13.68 22.04
CA CYS A 296 3.66 13.65 23.37
C CYS A 296 2.57 12.55 23.51
N ASN A 297 2.26 11.84 22.42
CA ASN A 297 1.28 10.76 22.43
C ASN A 297 1.90 9.50 23.06
N THR A 298 1.24 8.94 24.08
CA THR A 298 1.69 7.75 24.82
C THR A 298 0.93 6.47 24.50
N MET A 299 0.07 6.48 23.47
CA MET A 299 -0.70 5.31 23.07
C MET A 299 0.23 4.23 22.52
N SER A 300 -0.05 2.97 22.88
CA SER A 300 0.63 1.79 22.34
C SER A 300 0.28 1.60 20.86
N THR A 301 1.04 0.77 20.15
CA THR A 301 0.74 0.50 18.73
C THR A 301 -0.61 -0.18 18.56
N ALA A 302 -0.96 -1.10 19.46
CA ALA A 302 -2.22 -1.83 19.45
C ALA A 302 -3.42 -0.90 19.69
N GLU A 303 -3.30 0.08 20.58
CA GLU A 303 -4.32 1.12 20.73
C GLU A 303 -4.44 1.96 19.45
N LEU A 304 -3.31 2.34 18.83
CA LEU A 304 -3.31 3.06 17.56
C LEU A 304 -3.94 2.24 16.43
N VAL A 305 -3.77 0.90 16.39
CA VAL A 305 -4.47 0.00 15.45
C VAL A 305 -5.98 0.10 15.64
N ILE A 306 -6.46 0.01 16.89
CA ILE A 306 -7.91 0.10 17.18
C ILE A 306 -8.44 1.46 16.76
N ARG A 307 -7.74 2.54 17.10
CA ARG A 307 -8.10 3.91 16.71
C ARG A 307 -8.05 4.11 15.19
N PHE A 308 -7.10 3.50 14.49
CA PHE A 308 -7.02 3.53 13.03
C PHE A 308 -8.25 2.88 12.39
N ILE A 309 -8.64 1.69 12.87
CA ILE A 309 -9.85 0.99 12.41
C ILE A 309 -11.11 1.80 12.72
N GLY A 310 -11.18 2.42 13.90
CA GLY A 310 -12.27 3.32 14.29
C GLY A 310 -12.37 4.54 13.36
N TYR A 311 -11.25 5.26 13.19
CA TYR A 311 -11.17 6.45 12.36
C TYR A 311 -11.57 6.17 10.91
N TYR A 312 -11.03 5.12 10.28
CA TYR A 312 -11.40 4.77 8.90
C TYR A 312 -12.76 4.07 8.75
N THR A 313 -13.42 3.69 9.87
CA THR A 313 -14.83 3.29 9.85
C THR A 313 -15.74 4.51 9.75
N GLU A 314 -15.42 5.59 10.46
CA GLU A 314 -16.16 6.85 10.44
C GLU A 314 -15.84 7.69 9.19
N LEU A 315 -14.57 7.68 8.78
CA LEU A 315 -14.10 8.34 7.57
C LEU A 315 -14.43 7.48 6.34
N ASN A 316 -15.43 7.88 5.57
CA ASN A 316 -15.68 7.25 4.27
C ASN A 316 -14.61 7.67 3.25
N VAL A 317 -13.59 6.82 3.08
CA VAL A 317 -12.48 7.01 2.12
C VAL A 317 -12.92 7.18 0.66
N LEU A 318 -14.15 6.79 0.30
CA LEU A 318 -14.68 6.96 -1.04
C LEU A 318 -15.20 8.39 -1.31
N THR A 319 -15.55 9.14 -0.26
CA THR A 319 -16.09 10.50 -0.38
C THR A 319 -15.12 11.58 0.11
N ARG A 320 -13.97 11.16 0.64
CA ARG A 320 -12.92 12.00 1.17
C ARG A 320 -11.70 11.95 0.25
N SER A 321 -10.92 13.02 0.29
CA SER A 321 -9.57 13.07 -0.30
C SER A 321 -8.56 13.20 0.83
N ILE A 322 -7.55 12.34 0.83
CA ILE A 322 -6.55 12.22 1.90
C ILE A 322 -5.29 12.94 1.45
N HIS A 323 -4.85 13.94 2.22
CA HIS A 323 -3.69 14.78 1.89
C HIS A 323 -2.69 14.74 3.03
N ILE A 324 -1.56 14.06 2.81
CA ILE A 324 -0.53 13.99 3.85
C ILE A 324 0.21 15.33 4.04
N GLU A 325 0.29 16.19 3.02
CA GLU A 325 0.93 17.50 3.11
C GLU A 325 0.17 18.48 4.02
N LYS A 326 -1.14 18.27 4.18
CA LYS A 326 -2.05 19.11 4.98
C LYS A 326 -2.36 18.50 6.33
N GLY A 327 -2.02 17.23 6.54
CA GLY A 327 -2.45 16.44 7.69
C GLY A 327 -3.97 16.33 7.80
N ALA A 328 -4.68 16.30 6.67
CA ALA A 328 -6.13 16.43 6.66
C ALA A 328 -6.79 15.56 5.60
N ASP A 329 -8.04 15.20 5.87
CA ASP A 329 -8.98 14.68 4.89
C ASP A 329 -10.01 15.77 4.49
N ILE A 330 -10.29 15.89 3.20
CA ILE A 330 -11.18 16.92 2.66
C ILE A 330 -12.36 16.24 1.96
N ARG A 331 -13.58 16.63 2.32
CA ARG A 331 -14.81 16.15 1.66
C ARG A 331 -14.82 16.59 0.19
N ARG A 332 -15.03 15.63 -0.71
CA ARG A 332 -15.12 15.88 -2.15
C ARG A 332 -16.48 16.45 -2.51
N SER A 333 -16.52 17.45 -3.38
CA SER A 333 -17.77 17.99 -3.93
C SER A 333 -18.38 16.98 -4.91
N ASN A 334 -19.72 16.94 -5.00
CA ASN A 334 -20.44 15.98 -5.86
C ASN A 334 -20.04 16.08 -7.35
N SER A 335 -19.60 17.25 -7.83
CA SER A 335 -19.15 17.46 -9.21
C SER A 335 -17.73 16.94 -9.50
N SER A 336 -16.92 16.71 -8.46
CA SER A 336 -15.55 16.19 -8.54
C SER A 336 -15.47 14.71 -8.17
N MET A 337 -16.62 14.01 -8.02
CA MET A 337 -16.72 12.56 -7.83
C MET A 337 -16.33 11.79 -9.11
N THR A 338 -15.24 12.20 -9.78
CA THR A 338 -14.53 11.29 -10.68
C THR A 338 -14.27 10.01 -9.90
N GLU A 339 -14.58 8.87 -10.50
CA GLU A 339 -14.52 7.53 -9.93
C GLU A 339 -13.08 7.06 -9.65
N ALA A 340 -12.22 7.97 -9.18
CA ALA A 340 -10.83 7.76 -8.83
C ALA A 340 -10.69 7.80 -7.31
N ALA A 341 -9.86 6.89 -6.80
CA ALA A 341 -9.37 6.95 -5.44
C ALA A 341 -8.57 8.26 -5.22
N ALA A 342 -8.56 8.79 -3.99
CA ALA A 342 -8.11 10.16 -3.73
C ALA A 342 -7.14 10.21 -2.54
N ILE A 343 -5.99 9.56 -2.69
CA ILE A 343 -4.90 9.59 -1.71
C ILE A 343 -3.74 10.34 -2.36
N PHE A 344 -3.31 11.45 -1.78
CA PHE A 344 -2.33 12.36 -2.37
C PHE A 344 -1.05 12.44 -1.53
N ASP A 345 0.08 12.43 -2.23
CA ASP A 345 1.39 12.83 -1.73
C ASP A 345 1.74 14.26 -2.23
N PRO A 346 2.73 14.95 -1.65
CA PRO A 346 2.99 16.36 -1.96
C PRO A 346 3.69 16.60 -3.31
N TYR A 347 4.17 15.56 -3.99
CA TYR A 347 5.04 15.71 -5.16
C TYR A 347 4.33 15.43 -6.49
N SER A 348 3.04 15.06 -6.46
CA SER A 348 2.22 14.84 -7.64
C SER A 348 0.86 15.49 -7.54
N ASN A 349 0.42 16.13 -8.63
CA ASN A 349 -0.94 16.64 -8.78
C ASN A 349 -1.98 15.53 -9.01
N LEU A 350 -1.53 14.30 -9.25
CA LEU A 350 -2.38 13.12 -9.40
C LEU A 350 -2.36 12.28 -8.12
N THR A 351 -3.50 11.66 -7.83
CA THR A 351 -3.64 10.68 -6.75
C THR A 351 -2.62 9.55 -6.90
N ALA A 352 -2.03 9.14 -5.79
CA ALA A 352 -1.20 7.94 -5.69
C ALA A 352 -2.05 6.69 -5.94
N CYS A 353 -3.26 6.63 -5.38
CA CYS A 353 -4.19 5.52 -5.59
C CYS A 353 -5.22 5.89 -6.65
N ARG A 354 -5.20 5.23 -7.81
CA ARG A 354 -6.21 5.45 -8.88
C ARG A 354 -7.37 4.46 -8.82
N SER A 355 -7.14 3.28 -8.26
CA SER A 355 -8.13 2.22 -8.19
C SER A 355 -9.15 2.47 -7.09
N VAL A 356 -10.39 2.81 -7.47
CA VAL A 356 -11.51 2.81 -6.52
C VAL A 356 -11.80 1.42 -5.95
N ASN A 357 -11.49 0.35 -6.70
CA ASN A 357 -11.63 -1.00 -6.16
C ASN A 357 -10.68 -1.24 -4.99
N ALA A 358 -9.48 -0.65 -5.00
CA ALA A 358 -8.57 -0.71 -3.86
C ALA A 358 -9.17 -0.02 -2.62
N LEU A 359 -9.78 1.17 -2.77
CA LEU A 359 -10.44 1.85 -1.65
C LEU A 359 -11.73 1.17 -1.19
N ARG A 360 -12.49 0.55 -2.10
CA ARG A 360 -13.64 -0.29 -1.74
C ARG A 360 -13.20 -1.50 -0.93
N ALA A 361 -12.15 -2.18 -1.36
CA ALA A 361 -11.56 -3.30 -0.65
C ALA A 361 -11.08 -2.89 0.76
N PHE A 362 -10.39 -1.75 0.86
CA PHE A 362 -9.96 -1.17 2.13
C PHE A 362 -11.14 -0.86 3.06
N ARG A 363 -12.15 -0.13 2.58
CA ARG A 363 -13.35 0.20 3.35
C ARG A 363 -14.03 -1.06 3.89
N ASP A 364 -14.24 -2.05 3.01
CA ASP A 364 -14.89 -3.30 3.37
C ASP A 364 -14.11 -4.07 4.44
N ALA A 365 -12.78 -4.12 4.31
CA ALA A 365 -11.89 -4.73 5.29
C ALA A 365 -11.91 -4.00 6.64
N VAL A 366 -11.92 -2.67 6.65
CA VAL A 366 -12.03 -1.85 7.86
C VAL A 366 -13.37 -2.12 8.57
N LEU A 367 -14.49 -2.09 7.84
CA LEU A 367 -15.82 -2.36 8.41
C LEU A 367 -15.93 -3.77 8.99
N PHE A 368 -15.39 -4.77 8.28
CA PHE A 368 -15.31 -6.14 8.77
C PHE A 368 -14.50 -6.22 10.06
N THR A 369 -13.30 -5.63 10.06
CA THR A 369 -12.37 -5.66 11.20
C THR A 369 -12.95 -4.93 12.42
N HIS A 370 -13.56 -3.76 12.22
CA HIS A 370 -14.27 -3.03 13.27
C HIS A 370 -15.35 -3.89 13.95
N LYS A 371 -16.16 -4.62 13.15
CA LYS A 371 -17.18 -5.53 13.69
C LYS A 371 -16.55 -6.69 14.47
N ARG A 372 -15.41 -7.23 14.03
CA ARG A 372 -14.70 -8.32 14.72
C ARG A 372 -14.10 -7.85 16.05
N MET A 373 -13.39 -6.72 16.04
CA MET A 373 -12.78 -6.14 17.24
C MET A 373 -13.81 -5.77 18.30
N ARG A 374 -15.00 -5.27 17.92
CA ARG A 374 -16.11 -5.03 18.87
C ARG A 374 -16.51 -6.27 19.65
N ASN A 375 -16.34 -7.45 19.06
CA ASN A 375 -16.69 -8.73 19.68
C ASN A 375 -15.47 -9.43 20.32
N GLY A 376 -14.36 -8.70 20.52
CA GLY A 376 -13.16 -9.23 21.19
C GLY A 376 -12.18 -9.98 20.30
N PHE A 377 -12.40 -10.00 18.98
CA PHE A 377 -11.51 -10.68 18.05
C PHE A 377 -10.52 -9.69 17.45
N MET A 378 -9.34 -9.61 18.05
CA MET A 378 -8.22 -8.84 17.51
C MET A 378 -7.56 -9.63 16.38
N PHE A 379 -7.30 -8.97 15.26
CA PHE A 379 -6.52 -9.58 14.20
C PHE A 379 -5.06 -9.68 14.67
N ASN A 380 -4.59 -10.91 14.86
CA ASN A 380 -3.18 -11.18 15.07
C ASN A 380 -2.55 -11.55 13.70
N PRO A 381 -1.72 -10.67 13.12
CA PRO A 381 -1.16 -10.90 11.79
C PRO A 381 -0.15 -12.04 11.71
N PHE A 382 0.41 -12.45 12.84
CA PHE A 382 1.62 -13.27 12.90
C PHE A 382 1.36 -14.71 13.38
N SER A 383 0.10 -15.05 13.66
CA SER A 383 -0.38 -16.42 13.84
C SER A 383 -1.62 -16.69 12.98
N PRO A 384 -1.45 -16.85 11.65
CA PRO A 384 -2.58 -17.00 10.72
C PRO A 384 -3.34 -18.32 10.92
N SER A 385 -2.66 -19.35 11.43
CA SER A 385 -3.22 -20.69 11.66
C SER A 385 -4.21 -20.77 12.82
N SER A 386 -4.28 -19.76 13.68
CA SER A 386 -5.18 -19.76 14.84
C SER A 386 -6.52 -19.06 14.62
N ASP A 387 -6.73 -18.34 13.51
CA ASP A 387 -7.97 -17.56 13.33
C ASP A 387 -8.71 -17.83 12.00
N LEU A 388 -9.40 -18.98 11.96
CA LEU A 388 -10.34 -19.38 10.90
C LEU A 388 -11.45 -18.34 10.63
N SER A 389 -11.64 -17.35 11.51
CA SER A 389 -12.71 -16.36 11.39
C SER A 389 -12.48 -15.33 10.28
N PHE A 390 -11.24 -15.08 9.88
CA PHE A 390 -10.93 -14.15 8.77
C PHE A 390 -11.23 -14.78 7.39
N ASN A 391 -11.35 -16.11 7.31
CA ASN A 391 -11.88 -16.80 6.13
C ASN A 391 -13.32 -16.35 5.80
N HIS A 392 -14.11 -15.93 6.81
CA HIS A 392 -15.46 -15.43 6.57
C HIS A 392 -15.46 -14.16 5.71
N PHE A 393 -14.43 -13.30 5.82
CA PHE A 393 -14.29 -12.16 4.92
C PHE A 393 -14.16 -12.66 3.48
N LEU A 394 -13.26 -13.60 3.23
CA LEU A 394 -12.97 -14.16 1.91
C LEU A 394 -14.15 -14.94 1.31
N GLN A 395 -14.97 -15.57 2.16
CA GLN A 395 -16.16 -16.33 1.74
C GLN A 395 -17.40 -15.45 1.52
N SER A 396 -17.42 -14.21 2.01
CA SER A 396 -18.60 -13.36 1.88
C SER A 396 -18.81 -12.87 0.44
N SER A 397 -20.03 -13.07 -0.08
CA SER A 397 -20.45 -12.63 -1.41
C SER A 397 -20.64 -11.11 -1.54
N SER A 398 -20.74 -10.39 -0.41
CA SER A 398 -20.89 -8.93 -0.39
C SER A 398 -19.70 -8.17 -0.98
N HIS A 399 -18.53 -8.82 -1.05
CA HIS A 399 -17.27 -8.24 -1.55
C HIS A 399 -16.95 -8.65 -3.00
N TYR A 400 -17.90 -9.30 -3.69
CA TYR A 400 -17.67 -9.87 -5.02
C TYR A 400 -17.21 -8.84 -6.06
N GLY A 401 -17.70 -7.59 -5.99
CA GLY A 401 -17.43 -6.56 -7.00
C GLY A 401 -15.94 -6.25 -7.21
N TRP A 402 -15.24 -5.84 -6.15
CA TRP A 402 -13.81 -5.50 -6.26
C TRP A 402 -12.93 -6.75 -6.39
N ARG A 403 -13.33 -7.89 -5.81
CA ARG A 403 -12.61 -9.16 -5.95
C ARG A 403 -12.65 -9.69 -7.38
N ALA A 404 -13.81 -9.67 -8.02
CA ALA A 404 -13.95 -10.09 -9.41
C ALA A 404 -13.12 -9.20 -10.34
N ALA A 405 -13.08 -7.89 -10.09
CA ALA A 405 -12.24 -6.97 -10.85
C ALA A 405 -10.74 -7.26 -10.68
N ALA A 406 -10.28 -7.49 -9.45
CA ALA A 406 -8.89 -7.86 -9.16
C ALA A 406 -8.51 -9.20 -9.81
N ASN A 407 -9.36 -10.22 -9.71
CA ASN A 407 -9.15 -11.53 -10.34
C ASN A 407 -9.06 -11.40 -11.87
N LYS A 408 -9.96 -10.62 -12.49
CA LYS A 408 -9.93 -10.37 -13.94
C LYS A 408 -8.62 -9.69 -14.37
N ARG A 409 -8.10 -8.75 -13.58
CA ARG A 409 -6.82 -8.08 -13.85
C ARG A 409 -5.64 -9.03 -13.66
N ARG A 410 -5.66 -9.88 -12.62
CA ARG A 410 -4.65 -10.91 -12.38
C ARG A 410 -4.53 -11.89 -13.55
N ILE A 411 -5.67 -12.36 -14.07
CA ILE A 411 -5.70 -13.25 -15.25
C ILE A 411 -5.09 -12.55 -16.47
N ARG A 412 -5.44 -11.28 -16.73
CA ARG A 412 -4.89 -10.50 -17.85
C ARG A 412 -3.38 -10.37 -17.79
N MET A 413 -2.80 -10.11 -16.62
CA MET A 413 -1.34 -10.02 -16.47
C MET A 413 -0.66 -11.36 -16.74
N LYS A 414 -1.18 -12.47 -16.19
CA LYS A 414 -0.65 -13.81 -16.48
C LYS A 414 -0.71 -14.18 -17.97
N THR A 415 -1.74 -13.70 -18.69
CA THR A 415 -1.84 -13.92 -20.14
C THR A 415 -0.86 -13.05 -20.95
N MET A 416 -0.48 -11.87 -20.45
CA MET A 416 0.56 -11.04 -21.05
C MET A 416 1.95 -11.66 -20.86
N ASP A 417 2.22 -12.28 -19.71
CA ASP A 417 3.49 -12.96 -19.44
C ASP A 417 3.74 -14.18 -20.35
N SER A 418 2.67 -14.83 -20.83
CA SER A 418 2.75 -16.04 -21.67
C SER A 418 2.82 -15.76 -23.18
N HIS A 419 2.45 -14.55 -23.63
CA HIS A 419 2.42 -14.20 -25.04
C HIS A 419 3.32 -12.99 -25.28
N GLY A 420 4.62 -13.22 -25.48
CA GLY A 420 5.61 -12.23 -25.89
C GLY A 420 5.41 -11.67 -27.30
N LYS A 421 4.19 -11.24 -27.64
CA LYS A 421 3.87 -10.52 -28.88
C LYS A 421 3.15 -9.22 -28.54
N GLY A 422 3.85 -8.12 -28.83
CA GLY A 422 3.26 -6.79 -28.91
C GLY A 422 2.02 -6.82 -29.78
N THR A 423 0.86 -6.74 -29.15
CA THR A 423 -0.39 -6.34 -29.79
C THR A 423 -0.85 -5.12 -29.00
N SER A 424 -1.14 -4.06 -29.74
CA SER A 424 -1.54 -2.74 -29.24
C SER A 424 -2.61 -2.87 -28.16
N LEU A 425 -2.27 -2.51 -26.92
CA LEU A 425 -3.17 -2.61 -25.78
C LEU A 425 -3.36 -1.24 -25.16
N HIS A 426 -4.61 -0.75 -25.24
CA HIS A 426 -5.10 0.35 -24.41
C HIS A 426 -4.74 0.08 -22.93
N PRO A 427 -4.23 1.08 -22.19
CA PRO A 427 -3.02 0.84 -21.43
C PRO A 427 -3.27 0.45 -19.98
N LEU A 428 -2.23 -0.11 -19.38
CA LEU A 428 -1.94 -0.19 -17.95
C LEU A 428 -1.79 1.22 -17.32
N MET A 429 -2.68 2.18 -17.62
CA MET A 429 -2.61 3.58 -17.17
C MET A 429 -2.78 3.78 -15.64
N ASP A 430 -2.99 2.71 -14.88
CA ASP A 430 -3.31 2.78 -13.44
C ASP A 430 -2.18 2.30 -12.51
N ILE A 431 -0.98 2.02 -13.03
CA ILE A 431 0.22 1.83 -12.20
C ILE A 431 0.98 3.15 -12.11
#